data_AF-A0A2D7SMJ7-F1
#
_entry.id   AF-A0A2D7SMJ7-F1
#
_cell.length_a   1.000
_cell.length_b   1.000
_cell.length_c   1.000
_cell.angle_alpha   90.00
_cell.angle_beta   90.00
_cell.angle_gamma   90.00
#
_symmetry.space_group_name_H-M   'P 1'
#
loop_
_entity.id
_entity.type
_entity.pdbx_description
1 polymer ?
#
loop_
_entity_poly.entity_id
_entity_poly.type
_entity_poly.pdbx_seq_one_letter_code
_entity_poly.pdbx_strand_id
1 'polypeptide(L)'
;MEHDSLALVSKSFSVPPENVCIVSNESIASLWAGMGEIFEIRFYLNDNEKNIISMICKKICLPANEGSISYGDMRKKKSYEVEKCFYDRFASILNKNDVTVPEGLYTKNSCSNLFICMTRLKGKSLSNLGIKNAKRAVKWAAKLHALTWGVRADEIVASMGLQSQGTYWYLDTRPNEFENIPRKGWEGR
;
A
#
# COMPACT_ATOMS: atom_id res chain seq x y z
N MET A 1 9.23 28.58 -3.98
CA MET A 1 9.38 27.12 -4.20
C MET A 1 10.13 26.59 -2.99
N GLU A 2 9.41 26.21 -1.96
CA GLU A 2 10.01 25.63 -0.76
C GLU A 2 10.54 24.24 -1.12
N HIS A 3 11.85 24.07 -1.04
CA HIS A 3 12.47 22.76 -0.94
C HIS A 3 12.09 22.18 0.42
N ASP A 4 10.94 21.50 0.48
CA ASP A 4 10.62 20.61 1.59
C ASP A 4 11.72 19.55 1.64
N SER A 5 12.69 19.75 2.54
CA SER A 5 13.70 18.77 2.89
C SER A 5 12.96 17.52 3.33
N LEU A 6 12.93 16.49 2.49
CA LEU A 6 12.42 15.17 2.86
C LEU A 6 13.35 14.59 3.93
N ALA A 7 13.10 14.93 5.18
CA ALA A 7 13.61 14.17 6.29
C ALA A 7 13.05 12.75 6.17
N LEU A 8 13.88 11.81 5.73
CA LEU A 8 13.55 10.39 5.74
C LEU A 8 13.63 9.87 7.18
N VAL A 9 12.70 10.33 8.03
CA VAL A 9 12.43 9.67 9.31
C VAL A 9 11.57 8.45 8.99
N SER A 10 12.21 7.38 8.56
CA SER A 10 11.54 6.10 8.32
C SER A 10 11.76 5.18 9.52
N LYS A 11 10.90 4.19 9.72
CA LYS A 11 11.06 3.19 10.79
C LYS A 11 12.37 2.40 10.69
N SER A 12 12.99 2.39 9.51
CA SER A 12 14.20 1.63 9.21
C SER A 12 15.45 2.50 9.06
N PHE A 13 15.31 3.83 8.96
CA PHE A 13 16.40 4.77 8.79
C PHE A 13 16.15 6.00 9.68
N SER A 14 16.95 6.14 10.72
CA SER A 14 17.13 7.42 11.42
C SER A 14 18.39 8.06 10.85
N VAL A 15 18.28 8.60 9.65
CA VAL A 15 19.40 9.25 8.96
C VAL A 15 19.09 10.74 8.83
N PRO A 16 19.99 11.62 9.26
CA PRO A 16 19.81 13.06 9.09
C PRO A 16 19.56 13.41 7.62
N PRO A 17 18.66 14.37 7.30
CA PRO A 17 18.32 14.72 5.92
C PRO A 17 19.54 15.09 5.06
N GLU A 18 20.55 15.71 5.67
CA GLU A 18 21.82 16.09 5.03
C GLU A 18 22.63 14.90 4.53
N ASN A 19 22.40 13.71 5.08
CA ASN A 19 23.11 12.49 4.71
C ASN A 19 22.36 11.70 3.62
N VAL A 20 21.28 12.24 3.06
CA VAL A 20 20.47 11.61 2.01
C VAL A 20 20.72 12.31 0.68
N CYS A 21 21.31 11.60 -0.27
CA CYS A 21 21.52 12.10 -1.62
C CYS A 21 20.56 11.41 -2.59
N ILE A 22 19.61 12.18 -3.14
CA ILE A 22 18.61 11.66 -4.10
C ILE A 22 19.27 11.52 -5.48
N VAL A 23 19.21 10.30 -6.01
CA VAL A 23 19.66 9.96 -7.37
C VAL A 23 18.53 10.21 -8.37
N SER A 24 17.30 9.80 -8.05
CA SER A 24 16.14 10.03 -8.91
C SER A 24 14.82 10.04 -8.12
N ASN A 25 13.82 10.69 -8.70
CA ASN A 25 12.43 10.68 -8.26
C ASN A 25 11.53 10.58 -9.51
N GLU A 26 11.04 9.38 -9.80
CA GLU A 26 10.37 9.06 -11.06
C GLU A 26 8.93 8.60 -10.79
N SER A 27 7.94 9.26 -11.41
CA SER A 27 6.55 8.81 -11.37
C SER A 27 6.40 7.54 -12.22
N ILE A 28 5.90 6.46 -11.62
CA ILE A 28 5.82 5.14 -12.26
C ILE A 28 4.38 4.69 -12.54
N ALA A 29 3.39 5.26 -11.85
CA ALA A 29 1.98 4.99 -12.09
C ALA A 29 1.07 6.04 -11.45
N SER A 30 -0.11 6.24 -12.02
CA SER A 30 -1.20 6.99 -11.36
C SER A 30 -1.99 6.09 -10.43
N LEU A 31 -2.52 6.67 -9.35
CA LEU A 31 -3.51 6.01 -8.51
C LEU A 31 -4.89 6.03 -9.17
N TRP A 32 -5.75 5.10 -8.76
CA TRP A 32 -7.07 4.92 -9.33
C TRP A 32 -7.91 6.19 -9.22
N ALA A 33 -8.69 6.47 -10.26
CA ALA A 33 -9.64 7.59 -10.29
C ALA A 33 -9.01 8.96 -9.94
N GLY A 34 -7.73 9.18 -10.30
CA GLY A 34 -7.06 10.46 -10.09
C GLY A 34 -6.69 10.76 -8.62
N MET A 35 -6.72 9.75 -7.74
CA MET A 35 -6.44 9.90 -6.30
C MET A 35 -4.95 10.18 -5.97
N GLY A 36 -4.12 10.50 -6.96
CA GLY A 36 -2.70 10.81 -6.80
C GLY A 36 -1.78 9.89 -7.61
N GLU A 37 -0.58 9.64 -7.10
CA GLU A 37 0.50 9.02 -7.87
C GLU A 37 1.36 8.06 -7.05
N ILE A 38 2.04 7.18 -7.77
CA ILE A 38 3.06 6.26 -7.28
C ILE A 38 4.37 6.65 -7.95
N PHE A 39 5.41 6.83 -7.15
CA PHE A 39 6.74 7.19 -7.62
C PHE A 39 7.81 6.36 -6.94
N GLU A 40 8.94 6.17 -7.63
CA GLU A 40 10.13 5.55 -7.10
C GLU A 40 11.16 6.62 -6.77
N ILE A 41 11.67 6.59 -5.54
CA ILE A 41 12.83 7.40 -5.14
C ILE A 41 14.04 6.49 -5.02
N ARG A 42 15.11 6.83 -5.74
CA ARG A 42 16.43 6.22 -5.59
C ARG A 42 17.36 7.20 -4.89
N PHE A 43 18.10 6.73 -3.90
CA PHE A 43 18.99 7.58 -3.09
C PHE A 43 20.13 6.75 -2.51
N TYR A 44 21.20 7.40 -2.07
CA TYR A 44 22.24 6.78 -1.24
C TYR A 44 22.42 7.58 0.05
N LEU A 45 23.10 6.98 1.02
CA LEU A 45 23.31 7.55 2.35
C LEU A 45 24.79 7.76 2.62
N ASN A 46 25.13 8.81 3.37
CA ASN A 46 26.49 9.11 3.84
C ASN A 46 27.54 9.06 2.72
N ASP A 47 27.25 9.69 1.58
CA ASP A 47 28.13 9.75 0.40
C ASP A 47 28.56 8.40 -0.20
N ASN A 48 27.85 7.31 0.14
CA ASN A 48 28.12 5.99 -0.40
C ASN A 48 27.38 5.74 -1.71
N GLU A 49 27.81 6.41 -2.79
CA GLU A 49 27.21 6.32 -4.12
C GLU A 49 27.10 4.88 -4.67
N LYS A 50 27.93 3.95 -4.17
CA LYS A 50 27.92 2.54 -4.57
C LYS A 50 26.71 1.78 -4.05
N ASN A 51 26.04 2.28 -3.02
CA ASN A 51 24.91 1.62 -2.37
C ASN A 51 23.60 2.39 -2.58
N ILE A 52 23.07 2.31 -3.80
CA ILE A 52 21.78 2.93 -4.15
C ILE A 52 20.64 2.12 -3.55
N ILE A 53 19.83 2.79 -2.75
CA ILE A 53 18.60 2.29 -2.13
C ILE A 53 17.41 2.77 -2.98
N SER A 54 16.39 1.93 -3.11
CA SER A 54 15.13 2.26 -3.79
C SER A 54 13.95 2.10 -2.85
N MET A 55 13.08 3.10 -2.85
CA MET A 55 11.77 3.05 -2.19
C MET A 55 10.64 3.36 -3.17
N ILE A 56 9.47 2.78 -2.89
CA ILE A 56 8.22 3.12 -3.57
C ILE A 56 7.41 4.02 -2.65
N CYS A 57 6.95 5.13 -3.18
CA CYS A 57 6.13 6.10 -2.48
C CYS A 57 4.78 6.24 -3.18
N LYS A 58 3.73 6.32 -2.37
CA LYS A 58 2.39 6.71 -2.81
C LYS A 58 2.08 8.06 -2.21
N LYS A 59 1.71 9.02 -3.05
CA LYS A 59 1.09 10.28 -2.63
C LYS A 59 -0.37 10.19 -3.01
N ILE A 60 -1.22 10.05 -2.00
CA ILE A 60 -2.67 9.97 -2.15
C ILE A 60 -3.25 11.35 -1.88
N CYS A 61 -3.93 11.93 -2.85
CA CYS A 61 -4.72 13.14 -2.69
C CYS A 61 -6.06 12.76 -2.05
N LEU A 62 -6.27 13.17 -0.80
CA LEU A 62 -7.54 12.94 -0.11
C LEU A 62 -8.54 14.04 -0.46
N PRO A 63 -9.84 13.73 -0.61
CA PRO A 63 -10.86 14.75 -0.84
C PRO A 63 -10.87 15.74 0.34
N ALA A 64 -10.82 17.05 0.05
CA ALA A 64 -10.70 18.09 1.07
C ALA A 64 -11.99 18.37 1.85
N ASN A 65 -13.16 18.09 1.26
CA ASN A 65 -14.46 18.45 1.83
C ASN A 65 -15.30 17.22 2.12
N GLU A 66 -15.63 16.98 3.40
CA GLU A 66 -16.46 15.83 3.82
C GLU A 66 -17.93 15.95 3.39
N GLY A 67 -18.42 17.17 3.11
CA GLY A 67 -19.83 17.44 2.81
C GLY A 67 -20.35 17.03 1.42
N SER A 68 -19.49 16.58 0.51
CA SER A 68 -19.87 16.18 -0.86
C SER A 68 -19.08 14.99 -1.42
N ILE A 69 -18.47 14.19 -0.55
CA ILE A 69 -17.69 13.02 -0.95
C ILE A 69 -18.65 11.94 -1.48
N SER A 70 -18.45 11.50 -2.71
CA SER A 70 -19.20 10.35 -3.25
C SER A 70 -18.91 9.09 -2.42
N TYR A 71 -19.84 8.13 -2.36
CA TYR A 71 -19.58 6.83 -1.72
C TYR A 71 -18.29 6.16 -2.25
N GLY A 72 -18.02 6.33 -3.55
CA GLY A 72 -16.80 5.83 -4.18
C GLY A 72 -15.53 6.47 -3.60
N ASP A 73 -15.54 7.77 -3.32
CA ASP A 73 -14.39 8.49 -2.79
C ASP A 73 -14.19 8.23 -1.29
N MET A 74 -15.28 8.11 -0.52
CA MET A 74 -15.21 7.69 0.89
C MET A 74 -14.59 6.30 1.00
N ARG A 75 -15.01 5.36 0.14
CA ARG A 75 -14.46 4.01 0.07
C ARG A 75 -12.97 4.01 -0.29
N LYS A 76 -12.55 4.82 -1.27
CA LYS A 76 -11.13 4.96 -1.63
C LYS A 76 -10.31 5.51 -0.45
N LYS A 77 -10.79 6.58 0.20
CA LYS A 77 -10.18 7.14 1.42
C LYS A 77 -9.99 6.05 2.48
N LYS A 78 -11.05 5.27 2.77
CA LYS A 78 -10.98 4.18 3.73
C LYS A 78 -9.96 3.10 3.35
N SER A 79 -9.89 2.72 2.08
CA SER A 79 -8.90 1.76 1.59
C SER A 79 -7.47 2.23 1.79
N TYR A 80 -7.20 3.53 1.58
CA TYR A 80 -5.86 4.07 1.81
C TYR A 80 -5.53 4.24 3.29
N GLU A 81 -6.51 4.52 4.16
CA GLU A 81 -6.33 4.48 5.61
C GLU A 81 -5.95 3.08 6.08
N VAL A 82 -6.63 2.04 5.57
CA VAL A 82 -6.30 0.64 5.86
C VAL A 82 -4.90 0.29 5.33
N GLU A 83 -4.55 0.71 4.11
CA GLU A 83 -3.22 0.48 3.53
C GLU A 83 -2.11 1.17 4.34
N LYS A 84 -2.36 2.40 4.79
CA LYS A 84 -1.45 3.12 5.69
C LYS A 84 -1.22 2.30 6.95
N CYS A 85 -2.29 1.89 7.63
CA CYS A 85 -2.22 1.07 8.83
C CYS A 85 -1.47 -0.25 8.60
N PHE A 86 -1.68 -0.90 7.44
CA PHE A 86 -0.98 -2.12 7.05
C PHE A 86 0.54 -1.92 7.02
N TYR A 87 1.04 -0.92 6.29
CA TYR A 87 2.49 -0.67 6.21
C TYR A 87 3.05 -0.08 7.50
N ASP A 88 2.27 0.72 8.21
CA ASP A 88 2.69 1.30 9.48
C ASP A 88 2.84 0.21 10.56
N ARG A 89 1.92 -0.75 10.66
CA ARG A 89 1.82 -1.61 11.86
C ARG A 89 1.98 -3.10 11.60
N PHE A 90 1.52 -3.59 10.46
CA PHE A 90 1.34 -5.03 10.24
C PHE A 90 2.36 -5.67 9.30
N ALA A 91 2.86 -4.94 8.29
CA ALA A 91 3.82 -5.45 7.33
C ALA A 91 5.07 -6.06 7.99
N SER A 92 5.61 -5.40 9.02
CA SER A 92 6.76 -5.89 9.78
C SER A 92 6.49 -7.22 10.51
N ILE A 93 5.26 -7.44 10.98
CA ILE A 93 4.83 -8.68 11.65
C ILE A 93 4.80 -9.82 10.63
N LEU A 94 4.27 -9.57 9.43
CA LEU A 94 4.29 -10.55 8.34
C LEU A 94 5.73 -10.92 7.95
N ASN A 95 6.61 -9.93 7.78
CA ASN A 95 8.01 -10.17 7.43
C ASN A 95 8.76 -10.97 8.50
N LYS A 96 8.51 -10.70 9.79
CA LYS A 96 9.07 -11.49 10.91
C LYS A 96 8.60 -12.94 10.94
N ASN A 97 7.47 -13.25 10.31
CA ASN A 97 6.88 -14.60 10.23
C ASN A 97 7.07 -15.24 8.84
N ASP A 98 8.10 -14.83 8.09
CA ASP A 98 8.42 -15.35 6.75
C ASP A 98 7.28 -15.20 5.72
N VAL A 99 6.45 -14.17 5.87
CA VAL A 99 5.44 -13.76 4.88
C VAL A 99 5.94 -12.47 4.23
N THR A 100 6.76 -12.63 3.20
CA THR A 100 7.45 -11.51 2.56
C THR A 100 6.46 -10.54 1.92
N VAL A 101 6.53 -9.28 2.35
CA VAL A 101 5.83 -8.12 1.79
C VAL A 101 6.79 -6.93 1.77
N PRO A 102 6.52 -5.88 0.98
CA PRO A 102 7.25 -4.61 1.13
C PRO A 102 7.21 -4.13 2.57
N GLU A 103 8.36 -3.71 3.09
CA GLU A 103 8.47 -3.17 4.44
C GLU A 103 7.97 -1.74 4.44
N GLY A 104 7.15 -1.37 5.43
CA GLY A 104 6.71 0.01 5.59
C GLY A 104 7.85 0.87 6.12
N LEU A 105 8.26 1.85 5.33
CA LEU A 105 9.33 2.77 5.70
C LEU A 105 8.75 3.99 6.40
N TYR A 106 7.74 4.62 5.80
CA TYR A 106 7.19 5.87 6.29
C TYR A 106 5.72 5.99 5.95
N THR A 107 4.93 6.54 6.87
CA THR A 107 3.59 7.01 6.56
C THR A 107 3.33 8.37 7.20
N LYS A 108 2.66 9.27 6.48
CA LYS A 108 2.27 10.59 7.01
C LYS A 108 0.93 10.99 6.47
N ASN A 109 0.07 11.47 7.36
CA ASN A 109 -1.17 12.13 6.97
C ASN A 109 -0.97 13.65 7.06
N SER A 110 -1.45 14.38 6.07
CA SER A 110 -1.61 15.84 6.09
C SER A 110 -3.08 16.18 5.83
N CYS A 111 -3.44 17.46 5.86
CA CYS A 111 -4.83 17.89 5.68
C CYS A 111 -5.44 17.43 4.34
N SER A 112 -4.63 17.31 3.29
CA SER A 112 -5.08 16.98 1.93
C SER A 112 -4.35 15.80 1.28
N ASN A 113 -3.32 15.27 1.92
CA ASN A 113 -2.52 14.19 1.35
C ASN A 113 -2.20 13.11 2.38
N LEU A 114 -2.15 11.87 1.90
CA LEU A 114 -1.62 10.74 2.64
C LEU A 114 -0.40 10.20 1.88
N PHE A 115 0.70 10.02 2.61
CA PHE A 115 1.93 9.43 2.09
C PHE A 115 2.13 8.04 2.68
N ILE A 116 2.47 7.09 1.80
CA ILE A 116 2.86 5.73 2.17
C ILE A 116 4.13 5.38 1.40
N CYS A 117 5.24 5.21 2.11
CA CYS A 117 6.53 4.82 1.54
C CYS A 117 6.93 3.44 2.04
N MET A 118 7.40 2.60 1.14
CA MET A 118 7.73 1.20 1.39
C MET A 118 8.95 0.76 0.59
N THR A 119 9.58 -0.35 0.97
CA THR A 119 10.68 -0.91 0.17
C THR A 119 10.19 -1.35 -1.21
N ARG A 120 11.06 -1.25 -2.23
CA ARG A 120 10.73 -1.82 -3.54
C ARG A 120 10.68 -3.34 -3.47
N LEU A 121 9.57 -3.94 -3.91
CA LEU A 121 9.46 -5.38 -4.04
C LEU A 121 10.48 -5.87 -5.09
N LYS A 122 11.39 -6.76 -4.67
CA LYS A 122 12.35 -7.39 -5.57
C LYS A 122 11.68 -8.50 -6.36
N GLY A 123 11.81 -8.49 -7.67
CA GLY A 123 11.29 -9.53 -8.55
C GLY A 123 10.84 -9.00 -9.90
N LYS A 124 10.27 -9.88 -10.71
CA LYS A 124 9.63 -9.53 -11.99
C LYS A 124 8.23 -10.14 -11.99
N SER A 125 7.27 -9.45 -12.61
CA SER A 125 5.97 -10.04 -12.86
C SER A 125 6.11 -11.24 -13.80
N LEU A 126 5.41 -12.32 -13.50
CA LEU A 126 5.43 -13.54 -14.30
C LEU A 126 4.06 -13.71 -14.96
N SER A 127 4.02 -13.74 -16.29
CA SER A 127 2.81 -14.06 -17.06
C SER A 127 2.40 -15.53 -16.91
N ASN A 128 3.37 -16.41 -16.62
CA ASN A 128 3.15 -17.81 -16.28
C ASN A 128 4.04 -18.19 -15.09
N LEU A 129 3.43 -18.64 -13.99
CA LEU A 129 4.17 -19.01 -12.78
C LEU A 129 4.90 -20.36 -12.94
N GLY A 130 4.34 -21.30 -13.71
CA GLY A 130 4.72 -22.71 -13.67
C GLY A 130 4.50 -23.36 -12.30
N ILE A 131 4.59 -24.69 -12.24
CA ILE A 131 4.26 -25.45 -11.01
C ILE A 131 5.13 -25.05 -9.80
N LYS A 132 6.41 -24.71 -10.04
CA LYS A 132 7.37 -24.37 -8.97
C LYS A 132 7.01 -23.04 -8.30
N ASN A 133 6.76 -21.98 -9.06
CA ASN A 133 6.38 -20.69 -8.46
C ASN A 133 4.93 -20.70 -7.97
N ALA A 134 4.04 -21.47 -8.61
CA ALA A 134 2.68 -21.69 -8.10
C ALA A 134 2.72 -22.30 -6.68
N LYS A 135 3.52 -23.35 -6.46
CA LYS A 135 3.72 -23.93 -5.12
C LYS A 135 4.26 -22.91 -4.11
N ARG A 136 5.17 -22.02 -4.51
CA ARG A 136 5.69 -20.94 -3.66
C ARG A 136 4.61 -19.92 -3.31
N ALA A 137 3.81 -19.50 -4.30
CA ALA A 137 2.70 -18.57 -4.10
C ALA A 137 1.63 -19.14 -3.16
N VAL A 138 1.25 -20.41 -3.36
CA VAL A 138 0.31 -21.10 -2.46
C VAL A 138 0.87 -21.23 -1.05
N LYS A 139 2.16 -21.56 -0.89
CA LYS A 139 2.80 -21.62 0.44
C LYS A 139 2.81 -20.26 1.13
N TRP A 140 3.11 -19.20 0.39
CA TRP A 140 3.04 -17.82 0.91
C TRP A 140 1.61 -17.46 1.34
N ALA A 141 0.62 -17.76 0.49
CA ALA A 141 -0.79 -17.48 0.79
C ALA A 141 -1.29 -18.27 2.00
N ALA A 142 -0.91 -19.55 2.14
CA ALA A 142 -1.25 -20.37 3.28
C ALA A 142 -0.66 -19.83 4.59
N LYS A 143 0.58 -19.34 4.57
CA LYS A 143 1.19 -18.69 5.74
C LYS A 143 0.48 -17.39 6.10
N LEU A 144 0.22 -16.52 5.12
CA LEU A 144 -0.55 -15.30 5.32
C LEU A 144 -1.88 -15.63 5.99
N HIS A 145 -2.61 -16.59 5.41
CA HIS A 145 -3.89 -17.04 5.89
C HIS A 145 -3.84 -17.53 7.33
N ALA A 146 -2.87 -18.37 7.69
CA ALA A 146 -2.71 -18.88 9.05
C ALA A 146 -2.41 -17.78 10.10
N LEU A 147 -1.78 -16.67 9.70
CA LEU A 147 -1.53 -15.51 10.56
C LEU A 147 -2.76 -14.62 10.71
N THR A 148 -3.66 -14.62 9.72
CA THR A 148 -4.82 -13.73 9.66
C THR A 148 -6.14 -14.51 9.67
N TRP A 149 -6.25 -15.57 10.48
CA TRP A 149 -7.45 -16.41 10.57
C TRP A 149 -7.98 -16.52 12.00
N GLY A 150 -9.31 -16.63 12.12
CA GLY A 150 -10.02 -16.78 13.40
C GLY A 150 -9.77 -15.60 14.34
N VAL A 151 -9.65 -15.90 15.64
CA VAL A 151 -9.48 -14.89 16.70
C VAL A 151 -8.30 -13.95 16.44
N ARG A 152 -7.22 -14.43 15.80
CA ARG A 152 -6.08 -13.58 15.42
C ARG A 152 -6.49 -12.49 14.43
N ALA A 153 -7.34 -12.83 13.47
CA ALA A 153 -7.87 -11.86 12.51
C ALA A 153 -8.67 -10.78 13.24
N ASP A 154 -9.54 -11.18 14.16
CA ASP A 154 -10.38 -10.27 14.95
C ASP A 154 -9.52 -9.31 15.80
N GLU A 155 -8.48 -9.83 16.45
CA GLU A 155 -7.50 -9.04 17.20
C GLU A 155 -6.73 -8.05 16.32
N ILE A 156 -6.29 -8.49 15.13
CA ILE A 156 -5.60 -7.64 14.16
C ILE A 156 -6.53 -6.50 13.72
N VAL A 157 -7.79 -6.79 13.40
CA VAL A 157 -8.78 -5.79 13.00
C VAL A 157 -9.01 -4.77 14.12
N ALA A 158 -9.19 -5.25 15.35
CA ALA A 158 -9.46 -4.41 16.51
C ALA A 158 -8.27 -3.50 16.91
N SER A 159 -7.03 -3.99 16.75
CA SER A 159 -5.83 -3.30 17.27
C SER A 159 -5.00 -2.59 16.21
N MET A 160 -5.00 -3.07 14.97
CA MET A 160 -4.09 -2.59 13.92
C MET A 160 -4.78 -1.65 12.92
N GLY A 161 -6.10 -1.45 13.02
CA GLY A 161 -6.84 -0.60 12.09
C GLY A 161 -6.94 -1.19 10.68
N LEU A 162 -6.87 -2.52 10.57
CA LEU A 162 -7.10 -3.24 9.34
C LEU A 162 -8.59 -3.53 9.14
N GLN A 163 -8.96 -3.90 7.92
CA GLN A 163 -10.34 -4.18 7.58
C GLN A 163 -10.75 -5.60 7.96
N SER A 164 -11.97 -5.75 8.47
CA SER A 164 -12.55 -7.05 8.86
C SER A 164 -12.75 -8.00 7.67
N GLN A 165 -13.18 -7.45 6.53
CA GLN A 165 -13.36 -8.20 5.30
C GLN A 165 -12.16 -8.00 4.38
N GLY A 166 -11.53 -9.12 4.04
CA GLY A 166 -10.52 -9.18 3.00
C GLY A 166 -11.12 -8.87 1.64
N THR A 167 -10.32 -8.25 0.77
CA THR A 167 -10.65 -7.78 -0.59
C THR A 167 -11.29 -6.38 -0.67
N TYR A 168 -10.80 -5.58 -1.61
CA TYR A 168 -11.33 -4.24 -1.93
C TYR A 168 -12.62 -4.29 -2.79
N TRP A 169 -13.06 -5.49 -3.19
CA TRP A 169 -14.11 -5.71 -4.19
C TRP A 169 -15.33 -6.47 -3.64
N TYR A 170 -15.68 -6.30 -2.37
CA TYR A 170 -16.95 -6.83 -1.84
C TYR A 170 -18.10 -5.82 -2.01
N LEU A 171 -19.28 -6.35 -2.36
CA LEU A 171 -20.43 -5.58 -2.85
C LEU A 171 -21.00 -4.61 -1.81
N ASP A 172 -20.84 -4.89 -0.52
CA ASP A 172 -21.36 -4.02 0.55
C ASP A 172 -20.76 -2.61 0.52
N THR A 173 -19.58 -2.44 -0.11
CA THR A 173 -18.95 -1.13 -0.30
C THR A 173 -19.38 -0.41 -1.58
N ARG A 174 -20.27 -1.01 -2.37
CA ARG A 174 -20.62 -0.61 -3.73
C ARG A 174 -22.14 -0.61 -3.96
N PRO A 175 -22.91 0.10 -3.12
CA PRO A 175 -24.36 0.11 -3.23
C PRO A 175 -24.82 0.63 -4.60
N ASN A 176 -24.15 1.67 -5.12
CA ASN A 176 -24.45 2.23 -6.44
C ASN A 176 -24.21 1.20 -7.54
N GLU A 177 -23.07 0.48 -7.54
CA GLU A 177 -22.84 -0.56 -8.54
C GLU A 177 -23.85 -1.70 -8.39
N PHE A 178 -24.20 -2.09 -7.16
CA PHE A 178 -25.19 -3.13 -6.88
C PHE A 178 -26.59 -2.76 -7.41
N GLU A 179 -27.05 -1.53 -7.15
CA GLU A 179 -28.33 -1.01 -7.66
C GLU A 179 -28.38 -0.97 -9.20
N ASN A 180 -27.23 -0.79 -9.83
CA ASN A 180 -27.10 -0.76 -11.28
C ASN A 180 -26.83 -2.15 -11.90
N ILE A 181 -26.74 -3.23 -11.11
CA ILE A 181 -26.65 -4.59 -11.65
C ILE A 181 -27.97 -4.89 -12.38
N PRO A 182 -27.94 -5.22 -13.69
CA PRO A 182 -29.14 -5.59 -14.42
C PRO A 182 -29.82 -6.78 -13.75
N ARG A 183 -31.14 -6.67 -13.49
CA ARG A 183 -31.94 -7.77 -12.92
C ARG A 183 -32.14 -8.93 -13.90
N LYS A 184 -31.94 -8.67 -15.19
CA LYS A 184 -31.80 -9.73 -16.19
C LYS A 184 -30.36 -10.20 -16.10
N GLY A 185 -30.17 -11.49 -15.80
CA GLY A 185 -28.85 -12.11 -15.77
C GLY A 185 -28.08 -11.83 -17.07
N TRP A 186 -26.77 -11.98 -17.01
CA TRP A 186 -25.94 -11.87 -18.21
C TRP A 186 -26.45 -12.90 -19.23
N GLU A 187 -27.01 -12.44 -20.34
CA GLU A 187 -27.20 -13.27 -21.52
C GLU A 187 -25.79 -13.57 -22.03
N GLY A 188 -25.23 -14.70 -21.55
CA GLY A 188 -23.97 -15.22 -22.04
C GLY A 188 -24.04 -15.30 -23.55
N ARG A 189 -23.09 -14.67 -24.23
CA ARG A 189 -22.85 -14.94 -25.65
C ARG A 189 -22.16 -16.28 -25.81
#